data_AF-A0A966GU96-F1
#
_entry.id   AF-A0A966GU96-F1
#
_cell.length_a   1.000
_cell.length_b   1.000
_cell.length_c   1.000
_cell.angle_alpha   90.00
_cell.angle_beta   90.00
_cell.angle_gamma   90.00
#
_symmetry.space_group_name_H-M   'P 1'
#
loop_
_entity.id
_entity.type
_entity.pdbx_description
1 polymer ?
#
loop_
_entity_poly.entity_id
_entity_poly.type
_entity_poly.pdbx_seq_one_letter_code
_entity_poly.pdbx_strand_id
1 'polypeptide(L)'
;MEHQTISSEITFEHHTDDATFRKKVKKTTILLSIITIIELAIGLIIYNIHKGPDPSTFLVLAFKGLVCILTLAKAYYIVAVFMHLGDEIRNMIMTIVVPLLLFIWFIIAFIVDGNSYKNLRNTYDKHFQETTTPKPHHGAEKAPVAEPQPGKQ
;
A
#
# COMPACT_ATOMS: atom_id res chain seq x y z
N MET A 1 57.47 -5.28 -37.13
CA MET A 1 56.28 -6.09 -37.42
C MET A 1 56.04 -6.92 -36.17
N GLU A 2 55.55 -6.36 -35.07
CA GLU A 2 54.15 -6.03 -34.79
C GLU A 2 53.17 -7.13 -35.23
N HIS A 3 52.99 -8.11 -34.36
CA HIS A 3 51.79 -8.94 -34.33
C HIS A 3 51.20 -8.88 -32.92
N GLN A 4 50.45 -7.80 -32.67
CA GLN A 4 49.45 -7.79 -31.61
C GLN A 4 48.25 -8.61 -32.09
N THR A 5 48.14 -9.86 -31.66
CA THR A 5 46.89 -10.61 -31.74
C THR A 5 45.97 -10.12 -30.63
N ILE A 6 45.24 -9.04 -30.92
CA ILE A 6 44.15 -8.51 -30.11
C ILE A 6 42.92 -9.40 -30.33
N SER A 7 42.23 -9.71 -29.23
CA SER A 7 40.92 -10.37 -29.11
C SER A 7 40.84 -11.87 -29.42
N SER A 8 41.06 -12.68 -28.39
CA SER A 8 40.10 -13.73 -28.08
C SER A 8 38.82 -13.04 -27.59
N GLU A 9 37.83 -12.91 -28.48
CA GLU A 9 36.47 -12.55 -28.10
C GLU A 9 36.04 -13.49 -26.97
N ILE A 10 35.90 -12.94 -25.76
CA ILE A 10 35.38 -13.68 -24.63
C ILE A 10 33.87 -13.73 -24.84
N THR A 11 33.42 -14.61 -25.71
CA THR A 11 32.03 -15.05 -25.77
C THR A 11 31.81 -15.91 -24.52
N PHE A 12 31.60 -15.26 -23.37
CA PHE A 12 30.94 -15.92 -22.26
C PHE A 12 29.51 -16.19 -22.73
N GLU A 13 29.30 -17.36 -23.31
CA GLU A 13 28.00 -18.02 -23.42
C GLU A 13 27.45 -18.11 -21.98
N HIS A 14 26.78 -17.05 -21.56
CA HIS A 14 25.99 -17.00 -20.35
C HIS A 14 24.75 -17.86 -20.64
N HIS A 15 24.93 -19.19 -20.61
CA HIS A 15 23.84 -20.15 -20.56
C HIS A 15 23.17 -20.06 -19.17
N THR A 16 22.65 -18.89 -18.82
CA THR A 16 21.60 -18.84 -17.83
C THR A 16 20.41 -19.55 -18.42
N ASP A 17 19.81 -20.36 -17.57
CA ASP A 17 18.65 -21.16 -17.83
C ASP A 17 17.39 -20.27 -17.97
N ASP A 18 17.40 -19.37 -18.94
CA ASP A 18 16.35 -18.39 -19.22
C ASP A 18 15.02 -19.10 -19.50
N ALA A 19 15.10 -20.31 -20.05
CA ALA A 19 13.95 -21.16 -20.28
C ALA A 19 13.29 -21.63 -18.97
N THR A 20 14.05 -22.06 -17.96
CA THR A 20 13.44 -22.43 -16.66
C THR A 20 13.02 -21.22 -15.86
N PHE A 21 13.79 -20.12 -15.89
CA PHE A 21 13.41 -18.86 -15.23
C PHE A 21 12.07 -18.36 -15.79
N ARG A 22 11.92 -18.27 -17.11
CA ARG A 22 10.66 -17.87 -17.76
C ARG A 22 9.51 -18.81 -17.43
N LYS A 23 9.76 -20.12 -17.30
CA LYS A 23 8.74 -21.09 -16.88
C LYS A 23 8.32 -20.88 -15.42
N LYS A 24 9.27 -20.66 -14.51
CA LYS A 24 9.00 -20.40 -13.08
C LYS A 24 8.23 -19.09 -12.90
N VAL A 25 8.66 -18.03 -13.60
CA VAL A 25 7.98 -16.74 -13.64
C VAL A 25 6.54 -16.91 -14.15
N LYS A 26 6.33 -17.54 -15.31
CA LYS A 26 4.99 -17.74 -15.86
C LYS A 26 4.07 -18.52 -14.92
N LYS A 27 4.55 -19.63 -14.33
CA LYS A 27 3.77 -20.42 -13.36
C LYS A 27 3.38 -19.59 -12.14
N THR A 28 4.33 -18.81 -11.63
CA THR A 28 4.14 -17.88 -10.52
C THR A 28 3.10 -16.83 -10.90
N THR A 29 3.30 -16.05 -11.96
CA THR A 29 2.33 -15.04 -12.44
C THR A 29 0.92 -15.60 -12.56
N ILE A 30 0.77 -16.78 -13.15
CA ILE A 30 -0.54 -17.42 -13.34
C ILE A 30 -1.16 -17.78 -11.99
N LEU A 31 -0.40 -18.39 -11.07
CA LEU A 31 -0.88 -18.74 -9.72
C LEU A 31 -1.36 -17.49 -8.95
N LEU A 32 -0.54 -16.43 -8.91
CA LEU A 32 -0.94 -15.22 -8.19
C LEU A 32 -2.07 -14.46 -8.91
N SER A 33 -2.17 -14.58 -10.24
CA SER A 33 -3.27 -13.99 -11.01
C SER A 33 -4.60 -14.66 -10.63
N ILE A 34 -4.62 -16.00 -10.61
CA ILE A 34 -5.80 -16.78 -10.22
C ILE A 34 -6.23 -16.44 -8.80
N ILE A 35 -5.29 -16.42 -7.84
CA ILE A 35 -5.59 -16.05 -6.44
C ILE A 35 -6.24 -14.66 -6.37
N THR A 36 -5.72 -13.68 -7.10
CA THR A 36 -6.29 -12.32 -7.08
C THR A 36 -7.65 -12.20 -7.76
N ILE A 37 -7.89 -12.94 -8.84
CA ILE A 37 -9.22 -12.96 -9.47
C ILE A 37 -10.24 -13.54 -8.49
N ILE A 38 -9.90 -14.64 -7.80
CA ILE A 38 -10.76 -15.27 -6.80
C ILE A 38 -11.03 -14.30 -5.64
N GLU A 39 -9.98 -13.67 -5.12
CA GLU A 39 -10.06 -12.73 -4.01
C GLU A 39 -10.96 -11.52 -4.34
N LEU A 40 -10.81 -10.95 -5.55
CA LEU A 40 -11.65 -9.85 -6.04
C LEU A 40 -13.11 -10.29 -6.27
N ALA A 41 -13.32 -11.49 -6.83
CA ALA A 41 -14.66 -12.02 -7.08
C ALA A 41 -15.43 -12.23 -5.77
N ILE A 42 -14.79 -12.79 -4.75
CA ILE A 42 -15.38 -12.94 -3.41
C ILE A 42 -15.70 -11.57 -2.81
N GLY A 43 -14.78 -10.60 -2.91
CA GLY A 43 -15.02 -9.24 -2.47
C GLY A 43 -16.23 -8.58 -3.14
N LEU A 44 -16.39 -8.79 -4.46
CA LEU A 44 -17.50 -8.23 -5.24
C LEU A 44 -18.84 -8.90 -4.92
N ILE A 45 -18.87 -10.22 -4.71
CA ILE A 45 -20.08 -10.95 -4.32
C ILE A 45 -20.57 -10.48 -2.95
N ILE A 46 -19.67 -10.39 -1.96
CA ILE A 46 -20.01 -9.90 -0.61
C ILE A 46 -20.50 -8.45 -0.67
N TYR A 47 -19.86 -7.60 -1.47
CA TYR A 47 -20.29 -6.21 -1.66
C TYR A 47 -21.70 -6.09 -2.28
N ASN A 48 -22.07 -6.98 -3.21
CA ASN A 48 -23.41 -6.98 -3.80
C ASN A 48 -24.47 -7.51 -2.82
N ILE A 49 -24.16 -8.54 -2.03
CA ILE A 49 -25.07 -9.07 -1.00
C ILE A 49 -25.26 -8.06 0.15
N HIS A 50 -24.26 -7.25 0.47
CA HIS A 50 -24.32 -6.23 1.51
C HIS A 50 -25.22 -5.01 1.23
N LYS A 51 -25.76 -4.86 0.01
CA LYS A 51 -26.84 -3.88 -0.24
C LYS A 51 -28.20 -4.32 0.33
N GLY A 52 -28.31 -5.55 0.83
CA GLY A 52 -29.50 -6.05 1.53
C GLY A 52 -29.64 -5.52 2.96
N PRO A 53 -30.84 -5.64 3.56
CA PRO A 53 -31.23 -4.95 4.80
C PRO A 53 -30.48 -5.38 6.08
N ASP A 54 -29.79 -6.53 6.11
CA ASP A 54 -29.08 -7.02 7.30
C ASP A 54 -27.60 -7.37 7.02
N PRO A 55 -26.72 -6.36 6.92
CA PRO A 55 -25.29 -6.57 6.71
C PRO A 55 -24.57 -7.02 7.99
N SER A 56 -24.01 -8.23 8.00
CA SER A 56 -23.11 -8.70 9.06
C SER A 56 -21.77 -7.94 9.02
N THR A 57 -21.73 -6.79 9.70
CA THR A 57 -20.58 -5.87 9.72
C THR A 57 -19.27 -6.56 10.09
N PHE A 58 -19.31 -7.51 11.03
CA PHE A 58 -18.15 -8.29 11.44
C PHE A 58 -17.58 -9.14 10.30
N LEU A 59 -18.44 -9.79 9.52
CA LEU A 59 -18.03 -10.67 8.42
C LEU A 59 -17.36 -9.85 7.30
N VAL A 60 -17.88 -8.67 6.99
CA VAL A 60 -17.24 -7.76 6.02
C VAL A 60 -15.89 -7.25 6.51
N LEU A 61 -15.79 -6.88 7.78
CA LEU A 61 -14.52 -6.41 8.33
C LEU A 61 -13.46 -7.52 8.29
N ALA A 62 -13.85 -8.76 8.65
CA ALA A 62 -12.99 -9.93 8.57
C ALA A 62 -12.53 -10.20 7.12
N PHE A 63 -13.44 -10.17 6.14
CA PHE A 63 -13.09 -10.36 4.73
C PHE A 63 -12.21 -9.23 4.18
N LYS A 64 -12.47 -7.97 4.54
CA LYS A 64 -11.58 -6.85 4.16
C LYS A 64 -10.18 -7.02 4.74
N GLY A 65 -10.07 -7.49 5.97
CA GLY A 65 -8.79 -7.85 6.59
C GLY A 65 -8.09 -9.00 5.85
N LEU A 66 -8.83 -10.07 5.53
CA LEU A 66 -8.31 -11.22 4.77
C LEU A 66 -7.74 -10.80 3.41
N VAL A 67 -8.52 -10.03 2.64
CA VAL A 67 -8.11 -9.50 1.33
C VAL A 67 -6.86 -8.60 1.47
N CYS A 68 -6.82 -7.75 2.50
CA CYS A 68 -5.65 -6.91 2.76
C CYS A 68 -4.40 -7.76 3.03
N ILE A 69 -4.51 -8.80 3.86
CA ILE A 69 -3.39 -9.70 4.18
C ILE A 69 -2.95 -10.51 2.96
N LEU A 70 -3.89 -11.07 2.18
CA LEU A 70 -3.59 -11.82 0.96
C LEU A 70 -2.91 -10.93 -0.09
N THR A 71 -3.34 -9.68 -0.22
CA THR A 71 -2.69 -8.70 -1.10
C THR A 71 -1.24 -8.40 -0.68
N LEU A 72 -0.98 -8.22 0.63
CA LEU A 72 0.38 -8.03 1.15
C LEU A 72 1.25 -9.27 0.96
N ALA A 73 0.72 -10.46 1.28
CA ALA A 73 1.42 -11.73 1.09
C ALA A 73 1.75 -11.97 -0.38
N LYS A 74 0.82 -11.64 -1.28
CA LYS A 74 1.03 -11.68 -2.73
C LYS A 74 2.17 -10.75 -3.15
N ALA A 75 2.16 -9.49 -2.70
CA ALA A 75 3.21 -8.53 -3.04
C ALA A 75 4.59 -9.02 -2.59
N TYR A 76 4.70 -9.56 -1.37
CA TYR A 76 5.92 -10.20 -0.88
C TYR A 76 6.34 -11.39 -1.75
N TYR A 77 5.40 -12.26 -2.12
CA TYR A 77 5.68 -13.43 -2.96
C TYR A 77 6.12 -13.04 -4.39
N ILE A 78 5.57 -11.97 -4.98
CA ILE A 78 6.07 -11.40 -6.24
C ILE A 78 7.54 -11.00 -6.06
N VAL A 79 7.86 -10.20 -5.04
CA VAL A 79 9.24 -9.71 -4.81
C VAL A 79 10.19 -10.89 -4.57
N ALA A 80 9.79 -11.87 -3.74
CA ALA A 80 10.58 -13.07 -3.46
C ALA A 80 10.90 -13.89 -4.71
N VAL A 81 9.92 -14.14 -5.57
CA VAL A 81 10.04 -15.08 -6.69
C VAL A 81 10.57 -14.42 -7.97
N PHE A 82 10.12 -13.20 -8.30
CA PHE A 82 10.55 -12.52 -9.52
C PHE A 82 11.94 -11.93 -9.40
N MET A 83 12.41 -11.67 -8.18
CA MET A 83 13.74 -11.15 -7.94
C MET A 83 14.74 -12.27 -7.63
N HIS A 84 14.43 -13.54 -7.93
CA HIS A 84 15.36 -14.68 -7.83
C HIS A 84 16.02 -14.80 -6.43
N LEU A 85 15.43 -14.25 -5.36
CA LEU A 85 16.14 -13.92 -4.10
C LEU A 85 16.66 -15.11 -3.26
N GLY A 86 16.46 -16.34 -3.71
CA GLY A 86 16.64 -17.55 -2.90
C GLY A 86 18.09 -18.01 -2.70
N ASP A 87 18.88 -18.13 -3.78
CA ASP A 87 20.09 -18.98 -3.72
C ASP A 87 21.43 -18.24 -3.93
N GLU A 88 21.43 -16.97 -4.38
CA GLU A 88 22.67 -16.25 -4.77
C GLU A 88 22.76 -14.79 -4.22
N ILE A 89 21.83 -14.37 -3.36
CA ILE A 89 21.21 -13.03 -3.51
C ILE A 89 21.39 -12.03 -2.33
N ARG A 90 22.37 -12.19 -1.43
CA ARG A 90 22.52 -11.17 -0.36
C ARG A 90 22.72 -9.74 -0.92
N ASN A 91 23.43 -9.59 -2.04
CA ASN A 91 23.66 -8.29 -2.68
C ASN A 91 22.44 -7.75 -3.45
N MET A 92 21.67 -8.60 -4.14
CA MET A 92 20.50 -8.12 -4.90
C MET A 92 19.34 -7.76 -3.97
N ILE A 93 19.15 -8.46 -2.85
CA ILE A 93 18.15 -8.07 -1.83
C ILE A 93 18.39 -6.63 -1.38
N MET A 94 19.66 -6.25 -1.15
CA MET A 94 20.00 -4.91 -0.67
C MET A 94 19.64 -3.81 -1.68
N THR A 95 19.78 -4.05 -2.99
CA THR A 95 19.42 -3.05 -4.02
C THR A 95 17.93 -2.84 -4.17
N ILE A 96 17.10 -3.77 -3.68
CA ILE A 96 15.64 -3.71 -3.73
C ILE A 96 15.08 -3.18 -2.40
N VAL A 97 15.62 -3.68 -1.29
CA VAL A 97 15.21 -3.33 0.06
C VAL A 97 15.57 -1.88 0.38
N VAL A 98 16.72 -1.37 -0.07
CA VAL A 98 17.11 0.03 0.19
C VAL A 98 16.14 1.05 -0.44
N PRO A 99 15.79 0.95 -1.75
CA PRO A 99 14.74 1.81 -2.33
C PRO A 99 13.37 1.65 -1.66
N LEU A 100 12.98 0.43 -1.29
CA LEU A 100 11.71 0.19 -0.57
C LEU A 100 11.68 0.84 0.80
N LEU A 101 12.78 0.75 1.57
CA LEU A 101 12.91 1.40 2.87
C LEU A 101 12.90 2.92 2.74
N LEU A 102 13.60 3.48 1.75
CA LEU A 102 13.55 4.92 1.49
C LEU A 102 12.15 5.37 1.10
N PHE A 103 11.41 4.58 0.33
CA PHE A 103 10.03 4.88 -0.02
C PHE A 103 9.11 4.91 1.21
N ILE A 104 9.19 3.91 2.09
CA ILE A 104 8.40 3.86 3.34
C ILE A 104 8.77 5.05 4.24
N TRP A 105 10.06 5.33 4.39
CA TRP A 105 10.54 6.47 5.16
C TRP A 105 10.03 7.80 4.60
N PHE A 106 10.02 7.97 3.27
CA PHE A 106 9.47 9.14 2.60
C PHE A 106 7.97 9.34 2.88
N ILE A 107 7.17 8.26 2.85
CA ILE A 107 5.74 8.33 3.17
C ILE A 107 5.55 8.83 4.61
N ILE A 108 6.31 8.30 5.56
CA ILE A 108 6.24 8.74 6.96
C ILE A 108 6.65 10.21 7.09
N ALA A 109 7.76 10.62 6.46
CA ALA A 109 8.22 12.00 6.47
C ALA A 109 7.13 12.95 5.91
N PHE A 110 6.52 12.61 4.78
CA PHE A 110 5.42 13.41 4.20
C PHE A 110 4.17 13.47 5.07
N ILE A 111 3.82 12.39 5.79
CA ILE A 111 2.67 12.42 6.70
C ILE A 111 2.95 13.34 7.88
N VAL A 112 4.14 13.25 8.48
CA VAL A 112 4.54 14.09 9.62
C VAL A 112 4.62 15.56 9.20
N ASP A 113 5.29 15.84 8.08
CA ASP A 113 5.45 17.20 7.56
C ASP A 113 4.11 17.77 7.08
N GLY A 114 3.27 16.95 6.43
CA GLY A 114 1.91 17.33 6.05
C GLY A 114 1.02 17.65 7.26
N ASN A 115 1.16 16.90 8.36
CA ASN A 115 0.42 17.18 9.59
C ASN A 115 0.92 18.46 10.28
N SER A 116 2.25 18.70 10.26
CA SER A 116 2.85 19.95 10.73
C SER A 116 2.34 21.14 9.92
N TYR A 117 2.39 21.04 8.59
CA TYR A 117 1.90 22.06 7.67
C TYR A 117 0.40 22.38 7.89
N LYS A 118 -0.43 21.35 8.06
CA LYS A 118 -1.84 21.51 8.41
C LYS A 118 -2.02 22.26 9.73
N ASN A 119 -1.28 21.88 10.77
CA ASN A 119 -1.37 22.51 12.09
C ASN A 119 -0.95 23.98 12.08
N LEU A 120 0.14 24.31 11.40
CA LEU A 120 0.61 25.69 11.26
C LEU A 120 -0.40 26.53 10.48
N ARG A 121 -0.92 26.04 9.36
CA ARG A 121 -1.95 26.76 8.59
C ARG A 121 -3.23 26.99 9.40
N ASN A 122 -3.63 26.03 10.22
CA ASN A 122 -4.78 26.15 11.12
C ASN A 122 -4.56 27.21 12.22
N THR A 123 -3.32 27.36 12.68
CA THR A 123 -2.96 28.26 13.79
C THR A 123 -2.81 29.71 13.34
N TYR A 124 -2.24 29.94 12.15
CA TYR A 124 -1.90 31.28 11.66
C TYR A 124 -2.93 31.88 10.69
N ASP A 125 -3.82 31.07 10.10
CA ASP A 125 -4.89 31.53 9.21
C ASP A 125 -6.27 31.09 9.72
N LYS A 126 -6.88 31.91 10.59
CA LYS A 126 -8.21 31.65 11.16
C LYS A 126 -9.33 31.66 10.12
N HIS A 127 -9.17 32.39 9.00
CA HIS A 127 -10.18 32.43 7.93
C HIS A 127 -10.23 31.12 7.13
N PHE A 128 -9.12 30.38 7.09
CA PHE A 128 -9.08 29.05 6.48
C PHE A 128 -9.81 27.98 7.32
N GLN A 129 -9.85 28.12 8.65
CA GLN A 129 -10.61 27.22 9.53
C GLN A 129 -12.12 27.30 9.28
N GLU A 130 -12.66 28.50 9.08
CA GLU A 130 -14.09 28.73 8.86
C GLU A 130 -14.60 28.14 7.53
N THR A 131 -13.71 27.93 6.57
CA THR A 131 -14.03 27.41 5.23
C THR A 131 -13.88 25.89 5.12
N THR A 132 -12.99 25.28 5.93
CA THR A 132 -12.69 23.84 5.89
C THR A 132 -13.42 23.03 6.95
N THR A 133 -13.96 23.68 7.98
CA THR A 133 -14.87 23.05 8.93
C THR A 133 -16.25 22.97 8.30
N PRO A 134 -16.88 21.78 8.19
CA PRO A 134 -18.25 21.71 7.73
C PRO A 134 -19.12 22.54 8.68
N LYS A 135 -19.69 23.64 8.17
CA LYS A 135 -20.73 24.38 8.90
C LYS A 135 -21.79 23.37 9.32
N PRO A 136 -22.21 23.35 10.60
CA PRO A 136 -23.33 22.51 10.98
C PRO A 136 -24.50 22.86 10.07
N HIS A 137 -24.97 21.88 9.30
CA HIS A 137 -26.22 22.01 8.56
C HIS A 137 -27.29 22.42 9.57
N HIS A 138 -27.84 23.62 9.38
CA HIS A 138 -29.02 24.09 10.10
C HIS A 138 -30.12 23.03 9.95
N GLY A 139 -30.48 22.37 11.04
CA GLY A 139 -31.48 21.31 11.00
C GLY A 139 -31.59 20.50 12.28
N ALA A 140 -31.74 21.16 13.43
CA ALA A 140 -32.43 20.61 14.60
C ALA A 140 -32.34 21.63 15.73
N GLU A 141 -33.45 22.33 15.94
CA GLU A 141 -33.76 22.97 17.21
C GLU A 141 -33.51 21.97 18.34
N LYS A 142 -32.46 22.21 19.13
CA LYS A 142 -32.30 21.61 20.45
C LYS A 142 -32.27 22.76 21.45
N ALA A 143 -33.28 22.73 22.30
CA ALA A 143 -33.58 23.69 23.35
C ALA A 143 -32.35 24.11 24.19
N PRO A 144 -32.33 25.35 24.70
CA PRO A 144 -31.19 25.87 25.45
C PRO A 144 -31.06 25.11 26.79
N VAL A 145 -29.88 24.53 27.00
CA VAL A 145 -29.47 24.02 28.32
C VAL A 145 -29.11 25.24 29.16
N ALA A 146 -29.90 25.49 30.20
CA ALA A 146 -29.72 26.59 31.14
C ALA A 146 -28.36 26.49 31.88
N GLU A 147 -27.67 27.62 31.96
CA GLU A 147 -26.44 27.81 32.75
C GLU A 147 -26.75 27.79 34.26
N PRO A 148 -25.96 27.11 35.11
CA PRO A 148 -26.02 27.36 36.54
C PRO A 148 -25.11 28.56 36.88
N GLN A 149 -25.73 29.68 37.24
CA GLN A 149 -25.02 30.82 37.84
C GLN A 149 -24.47 30.43 39.23
N PRO A 150 -23.18 30.67 39.55
CA PRO A 150 -22.72 30.63 40.92
C PRO A 150 -22.94 32.00 41.57
N GLY A 151 -23.70 31.98 42.67
CA GLY A 151 -24.09 33.15 43.45
C GLY A 151 -22.92 33.91 44.06
N LYS A 152 -23.17 35.21 44.23
CA LYS A 152 -22.39 36.16 45.01
C LYS A 152 -22.28 35.71 46.48
N GLN A 153 -21.07 35.77 47.03
CA GLN A 153 -20.79 36.35 48.34
C GLN A 153 -19.55 37.23 48.20
#